data_AF-A0A2A5EY16-F1
#
_entry.id   AF-A0A2A5EY16-F1
#
_cell.length_a   1.000
_cell.length_b   1.000
_cell.length_c   1.000
_cell.angle_alpha   90.00
_cell.angle_beta   90.00
_cell.angle_gamma   90.00
#
_symmetry.space_group_name_H-M   'P 1'
#
loop_
_entity.id
_entity.type
_entity.pdbx_description
1 polymer ?
#
loop_
_entity_poly.entity_id
_entity_poly.type
_entity_poly.pdbx_seq_one_letter_code
_entity_poly.pdbx_strand_id
1 'polypeptide(L)'
;MARHLGFQPEQVQDPLFGRMGNTGAAFPLMLLAAALEEGSPDQLLLTVSYGDGSDVLGFRTTANIGQGASGLGVSGYLDSGQVLDSYETYAKWRDVWLTDSSSRRPQAQSPSVTALWRESDQNIKFHGAVCNQCGYVQYPPQQVCVECQARDDSTPIRLSDKLGTIFTYSLDYLAGTVDTPLAVVVVDFEPGGRVLCMMTDRETSEVKIGLQVEMSFRKLRVVNGIHNYYWKAVPLRGGG
;
A
#
# COMPACT_ATOMS: atom_id res chain seq x y z
N MET A 1 16.74 5.59 29.42
CA MET A 1 17.54 4.39 29.08
C MET A 1 18.80 4.74 28.30
N ALA A 2 18.72 5.29 27.09
CA ALA A 2 19.88 5.56 26.22
C ALA A 2 21.03 6.33 26.92
N ARG A 3 20.72 7.42 27.64
CA ARG A 3 21.73 8.18 28.41
C ARG A 3 22.45 7.36 29.49
N HIS A 4 21.76 6.43 30.14
CA HIS A 4 22.37 5.54 31.15
C HIS A 4 23.30 4.49 30.51
N LEU A 5 23.08 4.15 29.24
CA LEU A 5 23.93 3.25 28.45
C LEU A 5 25.10 3.99 27.77
N GLY A 6 25.23 5.31 27.98
CA GLY A 6 26.33 6.11 27.45
C GLY A 6 26.11 6.66 26.03
N PHE A 7 24.92 6.51 25.45
CA PHE A 7 24.61 7.11 24.15
C PHE A 7 24.43 8.63 24.26
N GLN A 8 24.99 9.34 23.27
CA GLN A 8 24.73 10.76 23.06
C GLN A 8 23.36 10.97 22.39
N PRO A 9 22.70 12.12 22.57
CA PRO A 9 21.40 12.40 21.96
C PRO A 9 21.37 12.19 20.44
N GLU A 10 22.45 12.51 19.74
CA GLU A 10 22.58 12.39 18.28
C GLU A 10 22.70 10.92 17.83
N GLN A 11 22.99 10.00 18.74
CA GLN A 11 23.05 8.56 18.48
C GLN A 11 21.70 7.86 18.70
N VAL A 12 20.67 8.61 19.09
CA VAL A 12 19.32 8.10 19.32
C VAL A 12 18.43 8.55 18.17
N GLN A 13 17.80 7.58 17.49
CA GLN A 13 16.87 7.87 16.40
C GLN A 13 15.73 8.77 16.88
N ASP A 14 15.35 9.76 16.07
CA ASP A 14 14.16 10.57 16.30
C ASP A 14 12.94 9.65 16.44
N PRO A 15 12.15 9.71 17.53
CA PRO A 15 10.96 8.90 17.70
C PRO A 15 9.82 9.24 16.71
N LEU A 16 9.96 10.29 15.90
CA LEU A 16 9.00 10.77 14.90
C LEU A 16 7.65 11.17 15.51
N PHE A 17 7.63 11.51 16.79
CA PHE A 17 6.40 11.93 17.47
C PHE A 17 5.84 13.20 16.83
N GLY A 18 4.52 13.20 16.59
CA GLY A 18 3.83 14.30 15.90
C GLY A 18 3.92 14.26 14.37
N ARG A 19 4.82 13.45 13.79
CA ARG A 19 4.87 13.17 12.34
C ARG A 19 4.28 11.81 12.01
N MET A 20 4.69 10.78 12.76
CA MET A 20 4.21 9.43 12.64
C MET A 20 3.08 9.18 13.66
N GLY A 21 1.97 8.60 13.18
CA GLY A 21 0.90 8.13 14.06
C GLY A 21 1.34 6.96 14.97
N ASN A 22 0.48 6.53 15.89
CA ASN A 22 0.79 5.39 16.74
C ASN A 22 0.72 4.07 15.95
N THR A 23 1.88 3.46 15.69
CA THR A 23 2.02 2.19 14.95
C THR A 23 2.05 0.95 15.87
N GLY A 24 1.93 1.13 17.19
CA GLY A 24 1.91 0.06 18.18
C GLY A 24 3.17 -0.80 18.13
N ALA A 25 3.00 -2.13 18.00
CA ALA A 25 4.10 -3.09 17.99
C ALA A 25 5.12 -2.88 16.84
N ALA A 26 4.72 -2.20 15.76
CA ALA A 26 5.61 -1.91 14.64
C ALA A 26 6.52 -0.69 14.90
N PHE A 27 6.28 0.11 15.94
CA PHE A 27 7.03 1.33 16.24
C PHE A 27 8.57 1.14 16.28
N PRO A 28 9.15 0.19 17.03
CA PRO A 28 10.61 0.00 17.03
C PRO A 28 11.18 -0.38 15.66
N LEU A 29 10.42 -1.11 14.83
CA LEU A 29 10.83 -1.48 13.48
C LEU A 29 10.75 -0.30 12.51
N MET A 30 9.79 0.61 12.69
CA MET A 30 9.72 1.87 11.93
C MET A 30 10.94 2.76 12.24
N LEU A 31 11.37 2.83 13.51
CA LEU A 31 12.57 3.57 13.89
C LEU A 31 13.83 2.91 13.35
N LEU A 32 13.91 1.57 13.33
CA LEU A 32 15.01 0.86 12.68
C LEU A 32 15.05 1.18 11.18
N ALA A 33 13.91 1.19 10.49
CA ALA A 33 13.86 1.54 9.07
C ALA A 33 14.34 2.98 8.82
N ALA A 34 13.92 3.93 9.65
CA ALA A 34 14.40 5.32 9.58
C ALA A 34 15.91 5.44 9.85
N ALA A 35 16.44 4.68 10.81
CA ALA A 35 17.88 4.65 11.09
C ALA A 35 18.70 4.01 9.95
N LEU A 36 18.14 3.02 9.24
CA LEU A 36 18.77 2.39 8.08
C LEU A 36 18.78 3.31 6.86
N GLU A 37 17.77 4.16 6.71
CA GLU A 37 17.66 5.15 5.62
C GLU A 37 18.83 6.15 5.63
N GLU A 38 19.29 6.54 6.82
CA GLU A 38 20.43 7.45 7.02
C GLU A 38 21.73 6.71 7.39
N GLY A 39 21.72 5.38 7.27
CA GLY A 39 22.80 4.51 7.76
C GLY A 39 24.07 4.55 6.91
N SER A 40 25.21 4.44 7.58
CA SER A 40 26.54 4.29 6.95
C SER A 40 27.02 2.84 6.99
N PRO A 41 27.93 2.38 6.10
CA PRO A 41 28.49 1.02 6.17
C PRO A 41 29.19 0.73 7.50
N ASP A 42 29.12 -0.53 7.95
CA ASP A 42 29.74 -1.04 9.19
C ASP A 42 29.26 -0.40 10.50
N GLN A 43 28.22 0.43 10.45
CA GLN A 43 27.54 1.02 11.59
C GLN A 43 26.83 -0.05 12.41
N LEU A 44 26.98 0.04 13.74
CA LEU A 44 26.28 -0.82 14.68
C LEU A 44 24.97 -0.14 15.10
N LEU A 45 23.87 -0.86 14.96
CA LEU A 45 22.53 -0.40 15.34
C LEU A 45 21.98 -1.32 16.43
N LEU A 46 21.35 -0.71 17.44
CA LEU A 46 20.67 -1.43 18.51
C LEU A 46 19.20 -1.03 18.51
N THR A 47 18.32 -1.97 18.19
CA THR A 47 16.87 -1.77 18.24
C THR A 47 16.35 -2.34 19.54
N VAL A 48 15.71 -1.49 20.35
CA VAL A 48 15.14 -1.86 21.65
C VAL A 48 13.65 -1.62 21.63
N SER A 49 12.88 -2.67 21.88
CA SER A 49 11.45 -2.60 22.19
C SER A 49 11.26 -2.81 23.69
N TYR A 50 10.41 -2.01 24.33
CA TYR A 50 10.08 -2.16 25.74
C TYR A 50 8.61 -1.83 26.01
N GLY A 51 7.99 -2.55 26.93
CA GLY A 51 6.57 -2.47 27.28
C GLY A 51 6.23 -3.53 28.34
N ASP A 52 5.32 -4.45 28.02
CA ASP A 52 5.11 -5.68 28.81
C ASP A 52 6.16 -6.74 28.46
N GLY A 53 7.42 -6.43 28.79
CA GLY A 53 8.61 -7.17 28.35
C GLY A 53 9.60 -6.27 27.58
N SER A 54 10.67 -6.88 27.10
CA SER A 54 11.68 -6.18 26.29
C SER A 54 12.35 -7.09 25.26
N ASP A 55 12.49 -6.59 24.04
CA ASP A 55 13.26 -7.22 22.98
C ASP A 55 14.42 -6.31 22.60
N VAL A 56 15.59 -6.91 22.36
CA VAL A 56 16.81 -6.20 21.97
C VAL A 56 17.42 -6.92 20.78
N LEU A 57 17.53 -6.21 19.66
CA LEU A 57 18.09 -6.70 18.41
C LEU A 57 19.32 -5.88 18.04
N GLY A 58 20.42 -6.54 17.73
CA GLY A 58 21.66 -5.90 17.29
C GLY A 58 21.90 -6.15 15.81
N PHE A 59 22.23 -5.08 15.08
CA PHE A 59 22.52 -5.12 13.65
C PHE A 59 23.87 -4.47 13.35
N ARG A 60 24.49 -4.92 12.26
CA ARG A 60 25.61 -4.25 11.62
C ARG A 60 25.20 -3.98 10.18
N THR A 61 25.25 -2.73 9.75
CA THR A 61 25.01 -2.36 8.36
C THR A 61 26.15 -2.88 7.48
N THR A 62 25.86 -3.12 6.21
CA THR A 62 26.84 -3.60 5.24
C THR A 62 27.16 -2.52 4.22
N ALA A 63 28.14 -2.75 3.35
CA ALA A 63 28.43 -1.90 2.20
C ALA A 63 27.23 -1.69 1.26
N ASN A 64 26.18 -2.51 1.37
CA ASN A 64 24.98 -2.42 0.54
C ASN A 64 23.94 -1.41 1.05
N ILE A 65 24.17 -0.73 2.20
CA ILE A 65 23.20 0.20 2.79
C ILE A 65 22.82 1.35 1.83
N GLY A 66 23.75 1.78 0.97
CA GLY A 66 23.50 2.77 -0.09
C GLY A 66 23.06 2.19 -1.44
N GLN A 67 22.99 0.86 -1.58
CA GLN A 67 22.66 0.19 -2.85
C GLN A 67 21.16 -0.05 -3.04
N GLY A 68 20.32 0.33 -2.08
CA GLY A 68 18.89 0.39 -2.36
C GLY A 68 17.99 0.53 -1.14
N ALA A 69 17.16 1.56 -1.19
CA ALA A 69 15.74 1.38 -0.98
C ALA A 69 15.04 1.70 -2.31
N SER A 70 14.33 0.74 -2.89
CA SER A 70 13.34 1.07 -3.92
C SER A 70 12.16 1.75 -3.22
N GLY A 71 11.92 3.03 -3.49
CA GLY A 71 10.83 3.81 -2.90
C GLY A 71 11.32 5.02 -2.09
N LEU A 72 10.39 5.64 -1.34
CA LEU A 72 10.58 6.95 -0.72
C LEU A 72 11.27 6.94 0.66
N GLY A 73 11.55 5.75 1.22
CA GLY A 73 11.99 5.64 2.61
C GLY A 73 10.90 6.03 3.62
N VAL A 74 11.21 5.96 4.92
CA VAL A 74 10.31 6.42 5.98
C VAL A 74 10.11 7.93 5.84
N SER A 75 11.17 8.69 5.62
CA SER A 75 11.09 10.15 5.53
C SER A 75 10.20 10.60 4.37
N GLY A 76 10.43 10.08 3.16
CA GLY A 76 9.66 10.47 1.99
C GLY A 76 8.21 9.98 2.03
N TYR A 77 7.91 8.85 2.67
CA TYR A 77 6.50 8.46 2.89
C TYR A 77 5.79 9.38 3.89
N LEU A 78 6.47 9.83 4.95
CA LEU A 78 5.91 10.82 5.88
C LEU A 78 5.68 12.17 5.18
N ASP A 79 6.60 12.59 4.33
CA ASP A 79 6.49 13.85 3.59
C ASP A 79 5.46 13.79 2.46
N SER A 80 5.20 12.60 1.90
CA SER A 80 4.11 12.37 0.94
C SER A 80 2.72 12.40 1.58
N GLY A 81 2.63 12.48 2.91
CA GLY A 81 1.36 12.51 3.63
C GLY A 81 0.59 13.80 3.40
N GLN A 82 -0.74 13.69 3.32
CA GLN A 82 -1.63 14.85 3.29
C GLN A 82 -2.23 15.10 4.67
N VAL A 83 -2.24 16.37 5.08
CA VAL A 83 -2.95 16.81 6.27
C VAL A 83 -4.44 16.90 5.94
N LEU A 84 -5.28 16.27 6.75
CA LEU A 84 -6.73 16.36 6.59
C LEU A 84 -7.21 17.76 6.96
N ASP A 85 -8.06 18.34 6.11
CA ASP A 85 -8.60 19.69 6.31
C ASP A 85 -9.48 19.85 7.54
N SER A 86 -10.04 18.75 8.06
CA SER A 86 -10.99 18.78 9.16
C SER A 86 -10.87 17.57 10.09
N TYR A 87 -11.10 17.82 11.38
CA TYR A 87 -11.17 16.77 12.39
C TYR A 87 -12.36 15.84 12.13
N GLU A 88 -13.44 16.36 11.55
CA GLU A 88 -14.65 15.63 11.18
C GLU A 88 -14.32 14.53 10.17
N THR A 89 -13.51 14.81 9.15
CA THR A 89 -13.05 13.79 8.19
C THR A 89 -12.28 12.69 8.93
N TYR A 90 -11.33 13.07 9.79
CA TYR A 90 -10.58 12.12 10.61
C TYR A 90 -11.49 11.27 11.50
N ALA A 91 -12.41 11.89 12.24
CA ALA A 91 -13.29 11.23 13.19
C ALA A 91 -14.23 10.24 12.50
N LYS A 92 -14.72 10.56 11.30
CA LYS A 92 -15.50 9.65 10.45
C LYS A 92 -14.65 8.48 9.95
N TRP A 93 -13.47 8.74 9.38
CA TRP A 93 -12.61 7.69 8.83
C TRP A 93 -12.03 6.75 9.88
N ARG A 94 -11.91 7.21 11.12
CA ARG A 94 -11.39 6.42 12.24
C ARG A 94 -12.48 5.82 13.12
N ASP A 95 -13.74 5.91 12.71
CA ASP A 95 -14.91 5.43 13.45
C ASP A 95 -14.98 5.99 14.89
N VAL A 96 -14.45 7.19 15.11
CA VAL A 96 -14.60 7.92 16.39
C VAL A 96 -16.03 8.44 16.50
N TRP A 97 -16.60 8.88 15.38
CA TRP A 97 -18.01 9.24 15.28
C TRP A 97 -18.78 8.13 14.59
N LEU A 98 -19.86 7.69 15.22
CA LEU A 98 -20.83 6.81 14.59
C LEU A 98 -21.58 7.63 13.54
N THR A 99 -21.13 7.54 12.30
CA THR A 99 -21.94 7.99 11.16
C THR A 99 -23.02 6.96 10.90
N ASP A 100 -24.25 7.40 10.65
CA ASP A 100 -25.23 6.54 10.01
C ASP A 100 -24.58 5.99 8.75
N SER A 101 -24.27 4.69 8.76
CA SER A 101 -23.77 4.01 7.58
C SER A 101 -24.79 4.32 6.50
N SER A 102 -24.41 5.06 5.45
CA SER A 102 -25.19 5.19 4.24
C SER A 102 -25.73 3.80 3.96
N SER A 103 -27.04 3.60 4.11
CA SER A 103 -27.62 2.29 4.38
C SER A 103 -27.44 1.42 3.14
N ARG A 104 -26.27 0.77 3.03
CA ARG A 104 -25.88 -0.02 1.87
C ARG A 104 -26.79 -1.23 1.88
N ARG A 105 -27.84 -1.15 1.06
CA ARG A 105 -28.80 -2.21 0.80
C ARG A 105 -28.53 -2.74 -0.60
N PRO A 106 -28.31 -4.05 -0.77
CA PRO A 106 -28.24 -5.09 0.26
C PRO A 106 -26.96 -5.01 1.13
N GLN A 107 -27.00 -5.68 2.28
CA GLN A 107 -25.82 -5.81 3.15
C GLN A 107 -24.63 -6.38 2.38
N ALA A 108 -23.43 -5.96 2.77
CA ALA A 108 -22.21 -6.48 2.18
C ALA A 108 -22.15 -8.00 2.33
N GLN A 109 -22.00 -8.71 1.21
CA GLN A 109 -21.84 -10.16 1.22
C GLN A 109 -20.48 -10.54 1.80
N SER A 110 -20.45 -11.67 2.50
CA SER A 110 -19.19 -12.23 2.99
C SER A 110 -18.30 -12.65 1.83
N PRO A 111 -17.00 -12.31 1.83
CA PRO A 111 -16.05 -12.90 0.90
C PRO A 111 -16.02 -14.43 1.04
N SER A 112 -15.89 -15.15 -0.08
CA SER A 112 -15.66 -16.60 -0.05
C SER A 112 -14.21 -16.90 0.34
N VAL A 113 -14.01 -17.55 1.49
CA VAL A 113 -12.66 -17.93 1.98
C VAL A 113 -11.95 -18.86 1.00
N THR A 114 -12.68 -19.77 0.36
CA THR A 114 -12.09 -20.70 -0.62
C THR A 114 -11.65 -19.99 -1.90
N ALA A 115 -12.42 -18.99 -2.36
CA ALA A 115 -12.02 -18.17 -3.49
C ALA A 115 -10.82 -17.27 -3.13
N LEU A 116 -10.80 -16.67 -1.94
CA LEU A 116 -9.65 -15.88 -1.48
C LEU A 116 -8.35 -16.71 -1.44
N TRP A 117 -8.44 -17.96 -1.01
CA TRP A 117 -7.28 -18.86 -0.98
C TRP A 117 -6.81 -19.26 -2.39
N ARG A 118 -7.74 -19.71 -3.26
CA ARG A 118 -7.40 -20.12 -4.63
C ARG A 118 -6.83 -18.98 -5.46
N GLU A 119 -7.41 -17.79 -5.35
CA GLU A 119 -7.05 -16.62 -6.15
C GLU A 119 -6.00 -15.75 -5.44
N SER A 120 -5.25 -16.29 -4.47
CA SER A 120 -4.28 -15.51 -3.67
C SER A 120 -3.14 -14.95 -4.52
N ASP A 121 -2.67 -15.70 -5.52
CA ASP A 121 -1.63 -15.22 -6.44
C ASP A 121 -2.14 -14.04 -7.29
N GLN A 122 -3.35 -14.14 -7.82
CA GLN A 122 -3.97 -13.06 -8.57
C GLN A 122 -4.24 -11.84 -7.67
N ASN A 123 -4.88 -12.04 -6.51
CA ASN A 123 -5.44 -10.93 -5.74
C ASN A 123 -4.49 -10.33 -4.71
N ILE A 124 -3.71 -11.16 -4.01
CA ILE A 124 -2.77 -10.70 -2.96
C ILE A 124 -1.41 -10.37 -3.57
N LYS A 125 -0.85 -11.27 -4.37
CA LYS A 125 0.45 -11.03 -5.03
C LYS A 125 0.33 -10.14 -6.27
N PHE A 126 -0.88 -9.86 -6.74
CA PHE A 126 -1.16 -9.05 -7.91
C PHE A 126 -0.50 -9.58 -9.19
N HIS A 127 -0.57 -10.89 -9.37
CA HIS A 127 -0.04 -11.55 -10.55
C HIS A 127 -1.05 -11.51 -11.70
N GLY A 128 -0.63 -10.95 -12.83
CA GLY A 128 -1.20 -11.20 -14.14
C GLY A 128 -0.51 -12.38 -14.82
N ALA A 129 -0.75 -12.53 -16.12
CA ALA A 129 -0.11 -13.55 -16.96
C ALA A 129 0.40 -12.95 -18.26
N VAL A 130 1.62 -13.31 -18.65
CA VAL A 130 2.21 -13.02 -19.96
C VAL A 130 2.06 -14.27 -20.83
N CYS A 131 1.40 -14.16 -21.98
CA CYS A 131 1.32 -15.28 -22.91
C CYS A 131 2.70 -15.58 -23.49
N ASN A 132 3.18 -16.83 -23.41
CA ASN A 132 4.51 -17.18 -23.91
C ASN A 132 4.57 -17.22 -25.46
N GLN A 133 3.41 -17.28 -26.13
CA GLN A 133 3.34 -17.33 -27.61
C GLN A 133 3.37 -15.94 -28.25
N CYS A 134 2.66 -14.97 -27.68
CA CYS A 134 2.51 -13.63 -28.29
C CYS A 134 2.96 -12.46 -27.39
N GLY A 135 3.37 -12.74 -26.15
CA GLY A 135 3.79 -11.71 -25.19
C GLY A 135 2.67 -10.88 -24.56
N TYR A 136 1.40 -11.14 -24.91
CA TYR A 136 0.28 -10.34 -24.42
C TYR A 136 0.09 -10.50 -22.89
N VAL A 137 0.07 -9.37 -22.18
CA VAL A 137 -0.08 -9.32 -20.72
C VAL A 137 -1.54 -9.12 -20.34
N GLN A 138 -2.04 -10.01 -19.47
CA GLN A 138 -3.44 -10.05 -19.04
C GLN A 138 -3.54 -9.97 -17.53
N TYR A 139 -4.43 -9.10 -17.07
CA TYR A 139 -4.93 -9.11 -15.71
C TYR A 139 -6.45 -8.95 -15.76
N PRO A 140 -7.22 -9.79 -15.05
CA PRO A 140 -6.79 -11.01 -14.36
C PRO A 140 -6.16 -12.06 -15.29
N PRO A 141 -5.31 -12.98 -14.80
CA PRO A 141 -4.81 -14.13 -15.56
C PRO A 141 -5.96 -14.91 -16.22
N GLN A 142 -5.78 -15.30 -17.48
CA GLN A 142 -6.74 -16.12 -18.22
C GLN A 142 -6.08 -17.42 -18.66
N GLN A 143 -6.85 -18.51 -18.69
CA GLN A 143 -6.37 -19.81 -19.23
C GLN A 143 -6.17 -19.74 -20.75
N VAL A 144 -6.97 -18.94 -21.45
CA VAL A 144 -6.88 -18.76 -22.90
C VAL A 144 -6.47 -17.32 -23.16
N CYS A 145 -5.41 -17.11 -23.93
CA CYS A 145 -4.96 -15.78 -24.31
C CYS A 145 -6.02 -15.09 -25.19
N VAL A 146 -6.47 -13.90 -24.79
CA VAL A 146 -7.47 -13.16 -25.59
C VAL A 146 -6.95 -12.74 -26.96
N GLU A 147 -5.65 -12.57 -27.12
CA GLU A 147 -5.02 -12.11 -28.37
C GLU A 147 -4.80 -13.26 -29.36
N CYS A 148 -4.08 -14.31 -28.95
CA CYS A 148 -3.67 -15.40 -29.86
C CYS A 148 -4.38 -16.73 -29.63
N GLN A 149 -5.26 -16.82 -28.63
CA GLN A 149 -6.01 -18.03 -28.27
C GLN A 149 -5.15 -19.23 -27.82
N ALA A 150 -3.85 -19.06 -27.59
CA ALA A 150 -3.02 -20.05 -26.93
C ALA A 150 -3.58 -20.37 -25.53
N ARG A 151 -3.61 -21.65 -25.18
CA ARG A 151 -4.24 -22.15 -23.95
C ARG A 151 -3.19 -22.73 -23.00
N ASP A 152 -3.33 -22.38 -21.72
CA ASP A 152 -2.52 -22.88 -20.61
C ASP A 152 -1.00 -22.66 -20.81
N ASP A 153 -0.61 -21.67 -21.62
CA ASP A 153 0.78 -21.33 -21.93
C ASP A 153 1.09 -19.85 -21.64
N SER A 154 1.25 -19.57 -20.35
CA SER A 154 1.58 -18.23 -19.86
C SER A 154 2.47 -18.30 -18.62
N THR A 155 3.26 -17.24 -18.44
CA THR A 155 4.14 -17.05 -17.27
C THR A 155 3.57 -15.96 -16.37
N PRO A 156 3.53 -16.13 -15.04
CA PRO A 156 3.03 -15.09 -14.15
C PRO A 156 3.91 -13.84 -14.19
N ILE A 157 3.28 -12.66 -14.16
CA ILE A 157 3.95 -11.36 -14.01
C ILE A 157 3.37 -10.60 -12.84
N ARG A 158 4.23 -10.12 -11.95
CA ARG A 158 3.83 -9.25 -10.85
C ARG A 158 3.59 -7.84 -11.36
N LEU A 159 2.39 -7.31 -11.10
CA LEU A 159 1.99 -5.96 -11.47
C LEU A 159 2.04 -4.97 -10.30
N SER A 160 2.27 -5.44 -9.07
CA SER A 160 2.17 -4.59 -7.86
C SER A 160 3.22 -3.49 -7.79
N ASP A 161 4.37 -3.71 -8.43
CA ASP A 161 5.52 -2.81 -8.52
C ASP A 161 5.64 -2.17 -9.91
N LYS A 162 4.59 -2.24 -10.73
CA LYS A 162 4.57 -1.66 -12.07
C LYS A 162 3.77 -0.37 -12.05
N LEU A 163 4.31 0.64 -12.73
CA LEU A 163 3.59 1.89 -12.94
C LEU A 163 2.39 1.65 -13.85
N GLY A 164 1.33 2.39 -13.58
CA GLY A 164 0.13 2.40 -14.37
C GLY A 164 -0.29 3.82 -14.74
N THR A 165 -1.19 3.91 -15.70
CA THR A 165 -1.81 5.15 -16.15
C THR A 165 -3.32 5.00 -16.13
N ILE A 166 -4.03 6.03 -15.65
CA ILE A 166 -5.50 6.04 -15.68
C ILE A 166 -5.98 6.07 -17.13
N PHE A 167 -6.59 4.98 -17.58
CA PHE A 167 -7.27 4.88 -18.87
C PHE A 167 -8.62 5.60 -18.85
N THR A 168 -9.41 5.37 -17.80
CA THR A 168 -10.67 6.09 -17.54
C THR A 168 -11.03 6.04 -16.06
N TYR A 169 -11.94 6.90 -15.61
CA TYR A 169 -12.35 6.97 -14.22
C TYR A 169 -13.80 7.43 -14.06
N SER A 170 -14.36 7.20 -12.87
CA SER A 170 -15.63 7.73 -12.42
C SER A 170 -15.54 8.15 -10.94
N LEU A 171 -16.23 9.23 -10.58
CA LEU A 171 -16.37 9.72 -9.22
C LEU A 171 -17.81 9.53 -8.77
N ASP A 172 -18.05 8.54 -7.91
CA ASP A 172 -19.38 8.22 -7.40
C ASP A 172 -19.62 8.90 -6.04
N TYR A 173 -20.43 9.96 -6.05
CA TYR A 173 -20.84 10.72 -4.87
C TYR A 173 -22.01 10.07 -4.10
N LEU A 174 -22.67 9.07 -4.69
CA LEU A 174 -23.79 8.34 -4.08
C LEU A 174 -23.34 7.01 -3.46
N ALA A 175 -22.13 6.57 -3.77
CA ALA A 175 -21.53 5.38 -3.18
C ALA A 175 -21.55 5.44 -1.65
N GLY A 176 -21.96 4.34 -1.02
CA GLY A 176 -21.90 4.19 0.43
C GLY A 176 -20.47 3.94 0.92
N THR A 177 -19.65 5.00 0.93
CA THR A 177 -18.26 5.04 1.39
C THR A 177 -18.07 6.22 2.36
N VAL A 178 -17.13 6.09 3.29
CA VAL A 178 -16.71 7.20 4.17
C VAL A 178 -15.76 8.17 3.46
N ASP A 179 -15.12 7.69 2.41
CA ASP A 179 -14.20 8.42 1.55
C ASP A 179 -14.94 8.79 0.26
N THR A 180 -15.61 9.95 0.28
CA THR A 180 -16.51 10.44 -0.77
C THR A 180 -15.86 11.55 -1.58
N PRO A 181 -15.92 11.51 -2.93
CA PRO A 181 -16.54 10.48 -3.75
C PRO A 181 -15.72 9.18 -3.83
N LEU A 182 -16.40 8.06 -4.05
CA LEU A 182 -15.72 6.82 -4.42
C LEU A 182 -15.11 7.00 -5.81
N ALA A 183 -13.79 7.09 -5.87
CA ALA A 183 -13.07 7.12 -7.12
C ALA A 183 -12.84 5.68 -7.62
N VAL A 184 -13.40 5.35 -8.78
CA VAL A 184 -13.18 4.07 -9.46
C VAL A 184 -12.39 4.36 -10.73
N VAL A 185 -11.27 3.68 -10.92
CA VAL A 185 -10.35 3.88 -12.04
C VAL A 185 -10.14 2.58 -12.81
N VAL A 186 -9.94 2.72 -14.10
CA VAL A 186 -9.39 1.68 -14.97
C VAL A 186 -7.95 2.07 -15.26
N VAL A 187 -7.00 1.21 -14.92
CA VAL A 187 -5.57 1.47 -15.02
C VAL A 187 -4.95 0.53 -16.03
N ASP A 188 -4.20 1.09 -16.97
CA ASP A 188 -3.31 0.36 -17.89
C ASP A 188 -1.90 0.35 -17.31
N PHE A 189 -1.28 -0.82 -17.21
CA PHE A 189 0.10 -0.95 -16.73
C PHE A 189 1.10 -0.82 -17.88
N GLU A 190 2.31 -0.30 -17.59
CA GLU A 190 3.40 -0.18 -18.56
C GLU A 190 3.74 -1.49 -19.31
N PRO A 191 3.92 -2.66 -18.64
CA PRO A 191 4.13 -3.93 -19.35
C PRO A 191 2.87 -4.47 -20.05
N GLY A 192 1.73 -3.80 -19.93
CA GLY A 192 0.42 -4.27 -20.38
C GLY A 192 -0.42 -4.88 -19.25
N GLY A 193 -1.66 -5.24 -19.59
CA GLY A 193 -2.69 -5.61 -18.62
C GLY A 193 -3.47 -4.40 -18.11
N ARG A 194 -4.71 -4.65 -17.69
CA ARG A 194 -5.67 -3.61 -17.29
C ARG A 194 -6.42 -4.02 -16.04
N VAL A 195 -6.60 -3.12 -15.10
CA VAL A 195 -7.36 -3.39 -13.87
C VAL A 195 -8.42 -2.32 -13.63
N LEU A 196 -9.61 -2.74 -13.21
CA LEU A 196 -10.59 -1.86 -12.58
C LEU A 196 -10.41 -1.94 -11.06
N CYS A 197 -10.12 -0.82 -10.43
CA CYS A 197 -9.93 -0.76 -8.98
C CYS A 197 -10.41 0.57 -8.39
N MET A 198 -10.45 0.66 -7.06
CA MET A 198 -10.66 1.94 -6.38
C MET A 198 -9.37 2.74 -6.37
N MET A 199 -9.48 4.05 -6.49
CA MET A 199 -8.38 4.98 -6.24
C MET A 199 -8.50 5.57 -4.84
N THR A 200 -7.37 5.83 -4.19
CA THR A 200 -7.30 6.45 -2.86
C THR A 200 -6.16 7.48 -2.83
N ASP A 201 -6.00 8.19 -1.71
CA ASP A 201 -4.96 9.22 -1.50
C ASP A 201 -4.87 10.23 -2.65
N ARG A 202 -6.00 10.89 -2.96
CA ARG A 202 -6.14 11.73 -4.15
C ARG A 202 -6.93 12.98 -3.84
N GLU A 203 -6.57 14.06 -4.51
CA GLU A 203 -7.44 15.20 -4.70
C GLU A 203 -8.35 14.96 -5.91
N THR A 204 -9.66 15.11 -5.70
CA THR A 204 -10.65 14.85 -6.75
C THR A 204 -10.46 15.70 -8.01
N SER A 205 -9.96 16.93 -7.85
CA SER A 205 -9.64 17.87 -8.94
C SER A 205 -8.42 17.46 -9.76
N GLU A 206 -7.56 16.59 -9.23
CA GLU A 206 -6.33 16.15 -9.89
C GLU A 206 -6.51 14.83 -10.67
N VAL A 207 -7.59 14.09 -10.39
CA VAL A 207 -7.90 12.84 -11.09
C VAL A 207 -8.27 13.13 -12.54
N LYS A 208 -7.48 12.60 -13.47
CA LYS A 208 -7.68 12.75 -14.92
C LYS A 208 -7.19 11.52 -15.68
N ILE A 209 -7.71 11.33 -16.89
CA ILE A 209 -7.16 10.36 -17.85
C ILE A 209 -5.70 10.72 -18.13
N GLY A 210 -4.82 9.73 -18.16
CA GLY A 210 -3.39 9.92 -18.35
C GLY A 210 -2.60 10.18 -17.07
N LEU A 211 -3.24 10.32 -15.90
CA LEU A 211 -2.53 10.44 -14.63
C LEU A 211 -1.75 9.15 -14.33
N GLN A 212 -0.47 9.28 -14.01
CA GLN A 212 0.35 8.16 -13.55
C GLN A 212 0.01 7.77 -12.11
N VAL A 213 -0.08 6.46 -11.89
CA VAL A 213 -0.47 5.86 -10.62
C VAL A 213 0.43 4.67 -10.29
N GLU A 214 0.54 4.40 -9.00
CA GLU A 214 1.13 3.17 -8.46
C GLU A 214 0.08 2.40 -7.65
N MET A 215 0.37 1.13 -7.36
CA MET A 215 -0.55 0.26 -6.63
C MET A 215 -0.24 0.27 -5.13
N SER A 216 -1.26 0.46 -4.31
CA SER A 216 -1.19 0.41 -2.86
C SER A 216 -2.05 -0.74 -2.33
N PHE A 217 -1.46 -1.64 -1.54
CA PHE A 217 -2.17 -2.75 -0.93
C PHE A 217 -3.00 -2.28 0.26
N ARG A 218 -4.31 -2.54 0.25
CA ARG A 218 -5.26 -1.97 1.22
C ARG A 218 -6.24 -3.00 1.75
N LYS A 219 -6.68 -2.79 2.98
CA LYS A 219 -7.87 -3.45 3.51
C LYS A 219 -9.10 -2.86 2.82
N LEU A 220 -9.84 -3.68 2.07
CA LEU A 220 -11.05 -3.24 1.40
C LEU A 220 -12.23 -3.17 2.36
N ARG A 221 -12.43 -4.24 3.13
CA ARG A 221 -13.53 -4.38 4.09
C ARG A 221 -13.29 -5.57 5.01
N VAL A 222 -14.00 -5.57 6.14
CA VAL A 222 -14.16 -6.73 7.01
C VAL A 222 -15.65 -7.06 7.05
N VAL A 223 -16.02 -8.29 6.72
CA VAL A 223 -17.41 -8.76 6.75
C VAL A 223 -17.43 -10.11 7.45
N ASN A 224 -18.27 -10.25 8.49
CA ASN A 224 -18.39 -11.48 9.29
C ASN A 224 -17.03 -12.02 9.79
N GLY A 225 -16.14 -11.12 10.21
CA GLY A 225 -14.79 -11.46 10.71
C GLY A 225 -13.75 -11.77 9.62
N ILE A 226 -14.13 -11.78 8.34
CA ILE A 226 -13.21 -12.06 7.23
C ILE A 226 -12.60 -10.74 6.74
N HIS A 227 -11.28 -10.62 6.89
CA HIS A 227 -10.53 -9.49 6.35
C HIS A 227 -10.28 -9.68 4.86
N ASN A 228 -10.79 -8.75 4.04
CA ASN A 228 -10.53 -8.75 2.60
C ASN A 228 -9.54 -7.64 2.26
N TYR A 229 -8.41 -8.02 1.66
CA TYR A 229 -7.38 -7.10 1.19
C TYR A 229 -7.28 -7.13 -0.34
N TYR A 230 -6.94 -6.00 -0.93
CA TYR A 230 -6.76 -5.88 -2.37
C TYR A 230 -5.98 -4.61 -2.71
N TRP A 231 -5.59 -4.48 -3.98
CA TRP A 231 -4.85 -3.34 -4.49
C TRP A 231 -5.79 -2.18 -4.87
N LYS A 232 -5.38 -0.97 -4.52
CA LYS A 232 -5.98 0.30 -4.95
C LYS A 232 -4.95 1.12 -5.73
N ALA A 233 -5.39 1.94 -6.65
CA ALA A 233 -4.52 2.93 -7.28
C ALA A 233 -4.29 4.11 -6.34
N VAL A 234 -3.08 4.66 -6.35
CA VAL A 234 -2.76 5.95 -5.74
C VAL A 234 -1.96 6.78 -6.75
N PRO A 235 -2.06 8.13 -6.74
CA PRO A 235 -1.14 8.97 -7.51
C PRO A 235 0.31 8.62 -7.21
N LEU A 236 1.19 8.74 -8.21
CA LEU A 236 2.61 8.51 -8.01
C LEU A 236 3.15 9.44 -6.91
N ARG A 237 3.68 8.87 -5.83
CA ARG A 237 4.24 9.63 -4.71
C ARG A 237 5.71 9.94 -4.99
N GLY A 238 6.11 11.21 -4.78
CA GLY A 238 7.50 11.65 -4.98
C GLY A 238 7.91 11.92 -6.43
N GLY A 239 6.95 12.15 -7.32
CA GLY A 239 7.21 12.67 -8.67
C GLY A 239 7.45 14.18 -8.66
N GLY A 240 8.73 14.55 -8.57
CA GLY A 240 9.28 15.86 -8.95
C GLY A 240 10.51 15.64 -9.81
#